data_AF-A0A9P0EH59-F1
#
_entry.id   AF-A0A9P0EH59-F1
#
_cell.length_a   1.000
_cell.length_b   1.000
_cell.length_c   1.000
_cell.angle_alpha   90.00
_cell.angle_beta   90.00
_cell.angle_gamma   90.00
#
_symmetry.space_group_name_H-M   'P 1'
#
loop_
_entity.id
_entity.type
_entity.pdbx_description
1 polymer ?
#
loop_
_entity_poly.entity_id
_entity_poly.type
_entity_poly.pdbx_seq_one_letter_code
_entity_poly.pdbx_strand_id
1 'polypeptide(L)'
;MPSDRYNIMDDYEGISLVDVYDIVTDFAKELRAIMEIYGAEPLNNIMSKVITILEHLEAQSVKIGKLNSQLQEKESIILKLEKDKVDKAADRQRFDKELEQIEEHWREESREMVAMMNRLQEENRKLVKSLADKQDSSVIQNSQPISSEVDVSALQRSRASIDKLRDELKLKDREINSKLAEIESLADQVDRLTNLNKELRRKQRLNQAQIRSFIDQKAQLQTQQYELNRLRQCLSIAEKQNKDIAEQTKLATTDCNSILDVTIEDSQKPKFTSDELKEILAERNELTARISELENELQKYKLMNQ
;
A
#
# COMPACT_ATOMS: atom_id res chain seq x y z
N MET A 1 26.98 3.14 25.07
CA MET A 1 28.31 3.30 24.42
C MET A 1 28.60 2.01 23.65
N PRO A 2 28.87 2.03 22.33
CA PRO A 2 29.32 3.16 21.52
C PRO A 2 28.30 3.54 20.42
N SER A 3 27.68 4.71 20.55
CA SER A 3 26.77 5.26 19.52
C SER A 3 27.45 6.28 18.60
N ASP A 4 28.72 6.60 18.84
CA ASP A 4 29.41 7.72 18.17
C ASP A 4 30.12 7.34 16.85
N ARG A 5 29.86 6.14 16.30
CA ARG A 5 30.48 5.73 15.03
C ARG A 5 29.66 6.03 13.78
N TYR A 6 28.47 6.60 13.91
CA TYR A 6 27.60 6.94 12.77
C TYR A 6 27.58 8.44 12.42
N ASN A 7 28.23 9.30 13.21
CA ASN A 7 28.17 10.76 13.04
C ASN A 7 29.34 11.40 12.25
N ILE A 8 30.20 10.60 11.61
CA ILE A 8 31.35 11.13 10.85
C ILE A 8 31.02 11.31 9.35
N MET A 9 29.82 10.90 8.92
CA MET A 9 29.42 10.96 7.49
C MET A 9 28.45 12.09 7.16
N ASP A 10 27.94 12.84 8.15
CA ASP A 10 26.95 13.91 7.94
C ASP A 10 27.55 15.25 7.50
N ASP A 11 28.87 15.43 7.63
CA ASP A 11 29.56 16.70 7.28
C ASP A 11 30.17 16.71 5.86
N TYR A 12 30.01 15.65 5.08
CA TYR A 12 30.26 15.72 3.64
C TYR A 12 28.96 16.13 2.96
N GLU A 13 28.78 17.43 2.74
CA GLU A 13 27.91 17.96 1.70
C GLU A 13 28.21 17.16 0.44
N GLY A 14 27.30 16.26 0.07
CA GLY A 14 27.58 15.21 -0.90
C GLY A 14 27.92 15.85 -2.24
N ILE A 15 29.20 15.87 -2.60
CA ILE A 15 29.67 16.41 -3.88
C ILE A 15 28.92 15.67 -4.97
N SER A 16 28.06 16.41 -5.69
CA SER A 16 27.28 15.86 -6.78
C SER A 16 28.20 15.51 -7.94
N LEU A 17 27.79 14.53 -8.76
CA LEU A 17 28.49 14.23 -10.01
C LEU A 17 28.65 15.51 -10.88
N VAL A 18 27.70 16.43 -10.78
CA VAL A 18 27.74 17.75 -11.44
C VAL A 18 28.89 18.61 -10.91
N ASP A 19 29.05 18.70 -9.58
CA ASP A 19 30.12 19.49 -8.95
C ASP A 19 31.50 18.93 -9.31
N VAL A 20 31.62 17.59 -9.39
CA VAL A 20 32.84 16.93 -9.87
C VAL A 20 33.13 17.30 -11.32
N TYR A 21 32.13 17.31 -12.21
CA TYR A 21 32.33 17.69 -13.61
C TYR A 21 32.69 19.17 -13.79
N ASP A 22 32.16 20.06 -12.96
CA ASP A 22 32.51 21.48 -12.99
C ASP A 22 33.98 21.70 -12.58
N ILE A 23 34.42 21.03 -11.50
CA ILE A 23 35.83 21.06 -11.06
C ILE A 23 36.75 20.48 -12.14
N VAL A 24 36.36 19.37 -12.78
CA VAL A 24 37.13 18.74 -13.87
C VAL A 24 37.20 19.65 -15.10
N THR A 25 36.14 20.39 -15.39
CA THR A 25 36.09 21.34 -16.51
C THR A 25 37.05 22.50 -16.28
N ASP A 26 37.11 23.04 -15.07
CA ASP A 26 38.05 24.11 -14.73
C ASP A 26 39.49 23.61 -14.70
N PHE A 27 39.74 22.44 -14.14
CA PHE A 27 41.04 21.76 -14.20
C PHE A 27 41.50 21.52 -15.65
N ALA A 28 40.62 21.08 -16.54
CA ALA A 28 40.94 20.84 -17.95
C ALA A 28 41.27 22.14 -18.70
N LYS A 29 40.71 23.30 -18.32
CA LYS A 29 41.07 24.60 -18.89
C LYS A 29 42.51 24.98 -18.54
N GLU A 30 42.93 24.77 -17.29
CA GLU A 30 44.30 25.04 -16.84
C GLU A 30 45.32 24.14 -17.54
N LEU A 31 45.00 22.84 -17.68
CA LEU A 31 45.86 21.90 -18.41
C LEU A 31 45.99 22.23 -19.90
N ARG A 32 44.92 22.75 -20.53
CA ARG A 32 44.97 23.21 -21.94
C ARG A 32 45.95 24.36 -22.13
N ALA A 33 45.97 25.33 -21.20
CA ALA A 33 46.93 26.44 -21.24
C ALA A 33 48.38 25.95 -21.15
N ILE A 34 48.64 24.88 -20.37
CA ILE A 34 49.98 24.25 -20.29
C ILE A 34 50.33 23.52 -21.59
N MET A 35 49.37 22.81 -22.20
CA MET A 35 49.57 22.12 -23.48
C MET A 35 49.90 23.08 -24.63
N GLU A 36 49.30 24.27 -24.65
CA GLU A 36 49.60 25.30 -25.67
C GLU A 36 51.05 25.80 -25.59
N ILE A 37 51.67 25.77 -24.40
CA ILE A 37 53.04 26.27 -24.17
C ILE A 37 54.09 25.17 -24.39
N TYR A 38 53.83 23.94 -23.91
CA TYR A 38 54.83 22.86 -23.85
C TYR A 38 54.56 21.67 -24.78
N GLY A 39 53.46 21.70 -25.54
CA GLY A 39 53.01 20.58 -26.36
C GLY A 39 52.25 19.51 -25.55
N ALA A 40 51.54 18.62 -26.26
CA ALA A 40 50.63 17.64 -25.65
C ALA A 40 51.34 16.39 -25.08
N GLU A 41 52.54 16.09 -25.57
CA GLU A 41 53.26 14.83 -25.30
C GLU A 41 53.56 14.58 -23.81
N PRO A 42 54.08 15.57 -23.04
CA PRO A 42 54.38 15.39 -21.62
C PRO A 42 53.13 15.13 -20.76
N LEU A 43 51.97 15.59 -21.22
CA LEU A 43 50.73 15.61 -20.46
C LEU A 43 49.85 14.37 -20.70
N ASN A 44 50.02 13.67 -21.82
CA ASN A 44 49.21 12.50 -22.19
C ASN A 44 49.20 11.40 -21.12
N ASN A 45 50.36 11.10 -20.52
CA ASN A 45 50.47 10.11 -19.45
C ASN A 45 49.76 10.52 -18.16
N ILE A 46 49.71 11.83 -17.87
CA ILE A 46 48.97 12.39 -16.73
C ILE A 46 47.48 12.36 -17.02
N MET A 47 47.08 12.73 -18.23
CA MET A 47 45.68 12.74 -18.66
C MET A 47 45.07 11.34 -18.62
N SER A 48 45.81 10.31 -19.06
CA SER A 48 45.39 8.91 -18.92
C SER A 48 45.13 8.52 -17.45
N LYS A 49 46.01 8.93 -16.51
CA LYS A 49 45.80 8.68 -15.07
C LYS A 49 44.61 9.46 -14.51
N VAL A 50 44.41 10.71 -14.92
CA VAL A 50 43.25 11.53 -14.53
C VAL A 50 41.95 10.87 -14.98
N ILE A 51 41.89 10.39 -16.23
CA ILE A 51 40.72 9.67 -16.75
C ILE A 51 40.43 8.42 -15.89
N THR A 52 41.44 7.60 -15.59
CA THR A 52 41.25 6.41 -14.74
C THR A 52 40.76 6.76 -13.34
N ILE A 53 41.23 7.87 -12.75
CA ILE A 53 40.75 8.36 -11.45
C ILE A 53 39.28 8.80 -11.55
N LEU A 54 38.90 9.49 -12.63
CA LEU A 54 37.52 9.93 -12.86
C LEU A 54 36.57 8.75 -13.11
N GLU A 55 36.98 7.73 -13.85
CA GLU A 55 36.21 6.49 -14.04
C GLU A 55 35.98 5.78 -12.69
N HIS A 56 37.00 5.72 -11.83
CA HIS A 56 36.85 5.15 -10.48
C HIS A 56 35.91 6.01 -9.61
N LEU A 57 36.01 7.32 -9.70
CA LEU A 57 35.16 8.25 -8.95
C LEU A 57 33.69 8.16 -9.40
N GLU A 58 33.44 8.06 -10.70
CA GLU A 58 32.10 7.83 -11.26
C GLU A 58 31.53 6.50 -10.78
N ALA A 59 32.31 5.41 -10.87
CA ALA A 59 31.90 4.10 -10.38
C ALA A 59 31.57 4.10 -8.88
N GLN A 60 32.38 4.83 -8.07
CA GLN A 60 32.11 5.00 -6.64
C GLN A 60 30.86 5.85 -6.39
N SER A 61 30.66 6.95 -7.13
CA SER A 61 29.49 7.81 -7.00
C SER A 61 28.20 7.07 -7.34
N VAL A 62 28.17 6.31 -8.44
CA VAL A 62 27.03 5.44 -8.80
C VAL A 62 26.76 4.41 -7.71
N LYS A 63 27.81 3.80 -7.13
CA LYS A 63 27.67 2.84 -6.03
C LYS A 63 27.09 3.50 -4.77
N ILE A 64 27.54 4.70 -4.42
CA ILE A 64 27.03 5.48 -3.27
C ILE A 64 25.56 5.84 -3.51
N GLY A 65 25.19 6.33 -4.70
CA GLY A 65 23.80 6.63 -5.04
C GLY A 65 22.88 5.42 -4.93
N LYS A 66 23.35 4.24 -5.37
CA LYS A 66 22.63 2.97 -5.20
C LYS A 66 22.48 2.59 -3.72
N LEU A 67 23.54 2.69 -2.93
CA LEU A 67 23.50 2.39 -1.49
C LEU A 67 22.57 3.35 -0.74
N ASN A 68 22.60 4.64 -1.07
CA ASN A 68 21.69 5.63 -0.49
C ASN A 68 20.22 5.34 -0.86
N SER A 69 19.96 4.96 -2.11
CA SER A 69 18.60 4.55 -2.52
C SER A 69 18.11 3.32 -1.75
N GLN A 70 19.00 2.33 -1.56
CA GLN A 70 18.69 1.14 -0.75
C GLN A 70 18.49 1.50 0.73
N LEU A 71 19.28 2.42 1.26
CA LEU A 71 19.16 2.88 2.65
C LEU A 71 17.82 3.60 2.86
N GLN A 72 17.44 4.51 1.98
CA GLN A 72 16.13 5.17 1.99
C GLN A 72 14.95 4.18 1.88
N GLU A 73 15.07 3.15 1.04
CA GLU A 73 14.07 2.09 0.95
C GLU A 73 13.93 1.33 2.29
N LYS A 74 15.07 0.99 2.92
CA LYS A 74 15.07 0.30 4.23
C LYS A 74 14.48 1.18 5.32
N GLU A 75 14.82 2.46 5.37
CA GLU A 75 14.25 3.43 6.31
C GLU A 75 12.73 3.55 6.11
N SER A 76 12.25 3.64 4.87
CA SER A 76 10.82 3.66 4.58
C SER A 76 10.11 2.38 5.05
N ILE A 77 10.75 1.21 4.89
CA ILE A 77 10.22 -0.06 5.39
C ILE A 77 10.19 -0.09 6.92
N ILE A 78 11.25 0.38 7.58
CA ILE A 78 11.33 0.46 9.04
C ILE A 78 10.21 1.34 9.58
N LEU A 79 10.04 2.55 9.04
CA LEU A 79 8.97 3.47 9.44
C LEU A 79 7.58 2.84 9.28
N LYS A 80 7.35 2.11 8.18
CA LYS A 80 6.10 1.38 7.96
C LYS A 80 5.88 0.27 9.00
N LEU A 81 6.92 -0.53 9.28
CA LEU A 81 6.84 -1.63 10.26
C LEU A 81 6.65 -1.11 11.69
N GLU A 82 7.30 0.00 12.04
CA GLU A 82 7.13 0.66 13.34
C GLU A 82 5.70 1.17 13.52
N LYS A 83 5.13 1.80 12.49
CA LYS A 83 3.72 2.19 12.48
C LYS A 83 2.79 0.99 12.61
N ASP A 84 2.98 -0.05 11.79
CA ASP A 84 2.17 -1.27 11.86
C ASP A 84 2.26 -1.96 13.23
N LYS A 85 3.43 -1.89 13.89
CA LYS A 85 3.63 -2.42 15.26
C LYS A 85 2.82 -1.63 16.29
N VAL A 86 2.84 -0.29 16.20
CA VAL A 86 2.05 0.58 17.10
C VAL A 86 0.55 0.37 16.88
N ASP A 87 0.10 0.33 15.63
CA ASP A 87 -1.31 0.12 15.28
C ASP A 87 -1.81 -1.23 15.82
N LYS A 88 -1.04 -2.31 15.59
CA LYS A 88 -1.37 -3.64 16.14
C LYS A 88 -1.39 -3.68 17.67
N ALA A 89 -0.52 -2.93 18.34
CA ALA A 89 -0.52 -2.85 19.80
C ALA A 89 -1.76 -2.10 20.31
N ALA A 90 -2.16 -1.02 19.64
CA ALA A 90 -3.37 -0.27 19.96
C ALA A 90 -4.64 -1.11 19.75
N ASP A 91 -4.69 -1.90 18.67
CA ASP A 91 -5.80 -2.82 18.41
C ASP A 91 -5.91 -3.90 19.48
N ARG A 92 -4.79 -4.53 19.86
CA ARG A 92 -4.75 -5.49 20.99
C ARG A 92 -5.28 -4.86 22.27
N GLN A 93 -4.83 -3.65 22.61
CA GLN A 93 -5.31 -2.97 23.80
C GLN A 93 -6.82 -2.65 23.74
N ARG A 94 -7.37 -2.38 22.55
CA ARG A 94 -8.82 -2.19 22.38
C ARG A 94 -9.57 -3.50 22.60
N PHE A 95 -9.12 -4.60 21.99
CA PHE A 95 -9.72 -5.91 22.19
C PHE A 95 -9.67 -6.38 23.64
N ASP A 96 -8.55 -6.16 24.34
CA ASP A 96 -8.42 -6.52 25.76
C ASP A 96 -9.44 -5.74 26.62
N LYS A 97 -9.65 -4.45 26.34
CA LYS A 97 -10.66 -3.62 27.03
C LYS A 97 -12.09 -4.06 26.73
N GLU A 98 -12.38 -4.40 25.47
CA GLU A 98 -13.70 -4.93 25.08
C GLU A 98 -13.97 -6.27 25.76
N LEU A 99 -12.96 -7.13 25.85
CA LEU A 99 -13.07 -8.41 26.55
C LEU A 99 -13.33 -8.21 28.05
N GLU A 100 -12.58 -7.32 28.71
CA GLU A 100 -12.78 -6.99 30.13
C GLU A 100 -14.20 -6.45 30.40
N GLN A 101 -14.74 -5.61 29.50
CA GLN A 101 -16.11 -5.12 29.59
C GLN A 101 -17.14 -6.24 29.45
N ILE A 102 -16.94 -7.17 28.52
CA ILE A 102 -17.82 -8.34 28.35
C ILE A 102 -17.77 -9.23 29.60
N GLU A 103 -16.58 -9.46 30.16
CA GLU A 103 -16.42 -10.24 31.38
C GLU A 103 -17.07 -9.58 32.60
N GLU A 104 -16.96 -8.25 32.75
CA GLU A 104 -17.64 -7.53 33.83
C GLU A 104 -19.16 -7.57 33.64
N HIS A 105 -19.66 -7.38 32.42
CA HIS A 105 -21.09 -7.50 32.12
C HIS A 105 -21.61 -8.89 32.46
N TRP A 106 -20.91 -9.94 32.05
CA TRP A 106 -21.29 -11.31 32.35
C TRP A 106 -21.26 -11.61 33.86
N ARG A 107 -20.29 -11.03 34.59
CA ARG A 107 -20.24 -11.11 36.05
C ARG A 107 -21.42 -10.38 36.70
N GLU A 108 -21.79 -9.20 36.20
CA GLU A 108 -22.95 -8.43 36.66
C GLU A 108 -24.24 -9.24 36.46
N GLU A 109 -24.49 -9.74 35.25
CA GLU A 109 -25.66 -10.57 34.94
C GLU A 109 -25.72 -11.83 35.82
N SER A 110 -24.57 -12.48 36.04
CA SER A 110 -24.47 -13.63 36.94
C SER A 110 -24.84 -13.26 38.39
N ARG A 111 -24.34 -12.12 38.89
CA ARG A 111 -24.70 -11.59 40.22
C ARG A 111 -26.20 -11.30 40.31
N GLU A 112 -26.77 -10.67 39.29
CA GLU A 112 -28.20 -10.34 39.24
C GLU A 112 -29.08 -11.59 39.21
N MET A 113 -28.73 -12.60 38.40
CA MET A 113 -29.45 -13.87 38.36
C MET A 113 -29.39 -14.60 39.71
N VAL A 114 -28.23 -14.64 40.37
CA VAL A 114 -28.10 -15.22 41.71
C VAL A 114 -28.92 -14.44 42.73
N ALA A 115 -28.92 -13.11 42.68
CA ALA A 115 -29.73 -12.28 43.55
C ALA A 115 -31.23 -12.53 43.35
N MET A 116 -31.68 -12.68 42.10
CA MET A 116 -33.05 -13.04 41.75
C MET A 116 -33.43 -14.43 42.27
N MET A 117 -32.55 -15.44 42.06
CA MET A 117 -32.74 -16.79 42.58
C MET A 117 -32.89 -16.80 44.10
N ASN A 118 -32.04 -16.06 44.81
CA ASN A 118 -32.11 -15.94 46.27
C ASN A 118 -33.41 -15.29 46.74
N ARG A 119 -33.87 -14.22 46.08
CA ARG A 119 -35.16 -13.58 46.37
C ARG A 119 -36.33 -14.56 46.19
N LEU A 120 -36.36 -15.28 45.06
CA LEU A 120 -37.39 -16.29 44.78
C LEU A 120 -37.34 -17.46 45.77
N GLN A 121 -36.15 -17.92 46.15
CA GLN A 121 -36.01 -18.97 47.18
C GLN A 121 -36.52 -18.52 48.55
N GLU A 122 -36.24 -17.27 48.93
CA GLU A 122 -36.71 -16.70 50.19
C GLU A 122 -38.23 -16.52 50.20
N GLU A 123 -38.81 -16.04 49.10
CA GLU A 123 -40.27 -15.98 48.92
C GLU A 123 -40.91 -17.37 48.99
N ASN A 124 -40.34 -18.36 48.29
CA ASN A 124 -40.81 -19.74 48.38
C ASN A 124 -40.74 -20.30 49.80
N ARG A 125 -39.66 -20.04 50.56
CA ARG A 125 -39.57 -20.43 51.98
C ARG A 125 -40.65 -19.78 52.82
N LYS A 126 -40.89 -18.47 52.63
CA LYS A 126 -41.96 -17.73 53.34
C LYS A 126 -43.35 -18.27 53.01
N LEU A 127 -43.61 -18.60 51.74
CA LEU A 127 -44.87 -19.18 51.30
C LEU A 127 -45.09 -20.57 51.89
N VAL A 128 -44.06 -21.44 51.87
CA VAL A 128 -44.11 -22.77 52.49
C VAL A 128 -44.39 -22.68 53.99
N LYS A 129 -43.69 -21.78 54.70
CA LYS A 129 -43.93 -21.56 56.13
C LYS A 129 -45.35 -21.06 56.40
N SER A 130 -45.83 -20.11 55.60
CA SER A 130 -47.20 -19.58 55.72
C SER A 130 -48.28 -20.63 55.41
N LEU A 131 -48.01 -21.57 54.50
CA LEU A 131 -48.89 -22.70 54.20
C LEU A 131 -48.92 -23.70 55.37
N ALA A 132 -47.76 -24.02 55.96
CA ALA A 132 -47.68 -24.88 57.14
C ALA A 132 -48.41 -24.28 58.34
N ASP A 133 -48.20 -22.99 58.63
CA ASP A 133 -48.87 -22.29 59.73
C ASP A 133 -50.41 -22.27 59.54
N LYS A 134 -50.90 -22.17 58.30
CA LYS A 134 -52.33 -22.26 57.97
C LYS A 134 -52.89 -23.69 58.09
N GLN A 135 -52.08 -24.70 57.80
CA GLN A 135 -52.47 -26.10 57.92
C GLN A 135 -52.53 -26.55 59.39
N ASP A 136 -51.57 -26.13 60.23
CA ASP A 136 -51.59 -26.41 61.68
C ASP A 136 -52.68 -25.63 62.42
N SER A 137 -53.03 -24.43 61.95
CA SER A 137 -54.16 -23.65 62.51
C SER A 137 -55.55 -24.20 62.09
N SER A 138 -55.63 -25.12 61.13
CA SER A 138 -56.91 -25.66 60.63
C SER A 138 -57.55 -26.72 61.53
N VAL A 139 -56.86 -27.20 62.57
CA VAL A 139 -57.38 -28.21 63.52
C VAL A 139 -58.01 -27.58 64.77
N ILE A 140 -57.79 -26.30 65.05
CA ILE A 140 -58.35 -25.62 66.22
C ILE A 140 -58.81 -24.22 65.85
N GLN A 141 -60.01 -24.09 65.29
CA GLN A 141 -60.83 -22.91 65.54
C GLN A 141 -62.32 -23.23 65.36
N ASN A 142 -62.87 -23.72 66.48
CA ASN A 142 -64.28 -23.62 66.81
C ASN A 142 -64.77 -22.17 66.60
N SER A 143 -65.85 -22.05 65.84
CA SER A 143 -67.03 -21.23 66.17
C SER A 143 -66.86 -20.20 67.29
N GLN A 144 -66.45 -18.99 66.95
CA GLN A 144 -66.87 -17.78 67.68
C GLN A 144 -67.19 -16.65 66.69
N PRO A 145 -68.23 -15.84 66.96
CA PRO A 145 -68.55 -14.68 66.14
C PRO A 145 -67.47 -13.62 66.37
N ILE A 146 -66.59 -13.46 65.39
CA ILE A 146 -65.54 -12.43 65.42
C ILE A 146 -66.23 -11.07 65.35
N SER A 147 -65.89 -10.22 66.32
CA SER A 147 -66.33 -8.82 66.41
C SER A 147 -66.13 -8.09 65.08
N SER A 148 -67.17 -7.36 64.64
CA SER A 148 -67.20 -6.43 63.51
C SER A 148 -65.95 -5.54 63.38
N GLU A 149 -65.24 -5.26 64.46
CA GLU A 149 -64.08 -4.37 64.51
C GLU A 149 -62.79 -5.02 63.94
N VAL A 150 -62.65 -6.34 64.08
CA VAL A 150 -61.50 -7.11 63.55
C VAL A 150 -61.59 -7.26 62.04
N ASP A 151 -62.81 -7.46 61.51
CA ASP A 151 -63.08 -7.50 60.07
C ASP A 151 -62.86 -6.14 59.40
N VAL A 152 -63.28 -5.05 60.05
CA VAL A 152 -63.00 -3.69 59.58
C VAL A 152 -61.49 -3.42 59.52
N SER A 153 -60.75 -3.85 60.54
CA SER A 153 -59.29 -3.72 60.58
C SER A 153 -58.59 -4.55 59.49
N ALA A 154 -59.09 -5.74 59.18
CA ALA A 154 -58.58 -6.58 58.10
C ALA A 154 -58.85 -5.97 56.72
N LEU A 155 -60.07 -5.45 56.49
CA LEU A 155 -60.44 -4.73 55.27
C LEU A 155 -59.60 -3.46 55.08
N GLN A 156 -59.32 -2.71 56.14
CA GLN A 156 -58.49 -1.51 56.07
C GLN A 156 -57.03 -1.83 55.70
N ARG A 157 -56.47 -2.94 56.21
CA ARG A 157 -55.14 -3.43 55.79
C ARG A 157 -55.13 -3.88 54.34
N SER A 158 -56.16 -4.59 53.89
CA SER A 158 -56.29 -5.01 52.48
C SER A 158 -56.37 -3.80 51.55
N ARG A 159 -57.17 -2.79 51.90
CA ARG A 159 -57.29 -1.54 51.15
C ARG A 159 -55.96 -0.80 51.06
N ALA A 160 -55.25 -0.66 52.18
CA ALA A 160 -53.92 -0.05 52.20
C ALA A 160 -52.90 -0.83 51.35
N SER A 161 -52.98 -2.17 51.31
CA SER A 161 -52.13 -2.99 50.43
C SER A 161 -52.49 -2.81 48.96
N ILE A 162 -53.78 -2.71 48.62
CA ILE A 162 -54.23 -2.45 47.25
C ILE A 162 -53.75 -1.07 46.78
N ASP A 163 -53.83 -0.05 47.65
CA ASP A 163 -53.35 1.30 47.31
C ASP A 163 -51.82 1.33 47.12
N LYS A 164 -51.05 0.60 47.94
CA LYS A 164 -49.61 0.40 47.72
C LYS A 164 -49.30 -0.27 46.39
N LEU A 165 -49.99 -1.36 46.06
CA LEU A 165 -49.80 -2.08 44.80
C LEU A 165 -50.16 -1.20 43.59
N ARG A 166 -51.17 -0.32 43.71
CA ARG A 166 -51.50 0.66 42.66
C ARG A 166 -50.40 1.70 42.48
N ASP A 167 -49.80 2.18 43.56
CA ASP A 167 -48.71 3.16 43.47
C ASP A 167 -47.42 2.52 42.94
N GLU A 168 -47.12 1.28 43.31
CA GLU A 168 -46.04 0.48 42.73
C GLU A 168 -46.27 0.24 41.22
N LEU A 169 -47.49 -0.10 40.81
CA LEU A 169 -47.84 -0.26 39.41
C LEU A 169 -47.58 1.03 38.63
N LYS A 170 -48.03 2.18 39.13
CA LYS A 170 -47.77 3.49 38.51
C LYS A 170 -46.28 3.81 38.42
N LEU A 171 -45.50 3.44 39.43
CA LEU A 171 -44.06 3.67 39.43
C LEU A 171 -43.37 2.81 38.36
N LYS A 172 -43.78 1.54 38.26
CA LYS A 172 -43.31 0.61 37.22
C LYS A 172 -43.72 1.04 35.83
N ASP A 173 -44.94 1.56 35.64
CA ASP A 173 -45.38 2.12 34.36
C ASP A 173 -44.51 3.32 33.93
N ARG A 174 -44.13 4.20 34.87
CA ARG A 174 -43.21 5.32 34.57
C ARG A 174 -41.81 4.82 34.23
N GLU A 175 -41.32 3.82 34.94
CA GLU A 175 -40.02 3.20 34.67
C GLU A 175 -39.99 2.56 33.27
N ILE A 176 -41.02 1.79 32.91
CA ILE A 176 -41.18 1.19 31.58
C ILE A 176 -41.21 2.29 30.50
N ASN A 177 -42.01 3.34 30.68
CA ASN A 177 -42.08 4.44 29.72
C ASN A 177 -40.73 5.16 29.56
N SER A 178 -39.98 5.35 30.64
CA SER A 178 -38.63 5.91 30.59
C SER A 178 -37.67 5.01 29.81
N LYS A 179 -37.75 3.69 30.02
CA LYS A 179 -36.92 2.71 29.33
C LYS A 179 -37.29 2.58 27.85
N LEU A 180 -38.57 2.67 27.50
CA LEU A 180 -39.01 2.72 26.11
C LEU A 180 -38.45 3.94 25.38
N ALA A 181 -38.48 5.13 26.00
CA ALA A 181 -37.89 6.33 25.43
C ALA A 181 -36.36 6.23 25.25
N GLU A 182 -35.67 5.58 26.20
CA GLU A 182 -34.23 5.30 26.08
C GLU A 182 -33.93 4.34 24.92
N ILE A 183 -34.72 3.27 24.77
CA ILE A 183 -34.62 2.31 23.66
C ILE A 183 -34.85 3.01 22.32
N GLU A 184 -35.86 3.88 22.20
CA GLU A 184 -36.16 4.62 20.98
C GLU A 184 -35.02 5.59 20.60
N SER A 185 -34.47 6.31 21.57
CA SER A 185 -33.30 7.18 21.35
C SER A 185 -32.06 6.39 20.92
N LEU A 186 -31.83 5.20 21.49
CA LEU A 186 -30.74 4.32 21.09
C LEU A 186 -30.96 3.75 19.69
N ALA A 187 -32.19 3.36 19.35
CA ALA A 187 -32.56 2.90 18.00
C ALA A 187 -32.26 3.98 16.95
N ASP A 188 -32.65 5.24 17.22
CA ASP A 188 -32.32 6.39 16.38
C ASP A 188 -30.80 6.58 16.20
N GLN A 189 -30.02 6.37 17.26
CA GLN A 189 -28.56 6.47 17.18
C GLN A 189 -27.97 5.35 16.33
N VAL A 190 -28.46 4.12 16.47
CA VAL A 190 -28.07 2.97 15.65
C VAL A 190 -28.38 3.24 14.18
N ASP A 191 -29.55 3.78 13.86
CA ASP A 191 -29.93 4.10 12.48
C ASP A 191 -29.04 5.19 11.87
N ARG A 192 -28.73 6.25 12.63
CA ARG A 192 -27.77 7.29 12.22
C ARG A 192 -26.39 6.70 11.94
N LEU A 193 -25.86 5.88 12.85
CA LEU A 193 -24.56 5.24 12.68
C LEU A 193 -24.55 4.25 11.51
N THR A 194 -25.63 3.52 11.30
CA THR A 194 -25.78 2.58 10.18
C THR A 194 -25.74 3.31 8.85
N ASN A 195 -26.40 4.48 8.74
CA ASN A 195 -26.37 5.31 7.54
C ASN A 195 -24.98 5.93 7.30
N LEU A 196 -24.32 6.43 8.35
CA LEU A 196 -22.94 6.91 8.25
C LEU A 196 -21.98 5.81 7.79
N ASN A 197 -22.14 4.59 8.31
CA ASN A 197 -21.32 3.44 7.92
C ASN A 197 -21.52 3.08 6.43
N LYS A 198 -22.77 3.07 5.95
CA LYS A 198 -23.08 2.88 4.53
C LYS A 198 -22.41 3.96 3.66
N GLU A 199 -22.45 5.22 4.09
CA GLU A 199 -21.82 6.33 3.35
C GLU A 199 -20.29 6.18 3.32
N LEU A 200 -19.66 5.86 4.45
CA LEU A 200 -18.22 5.62 4.54
C LEU A 200 -17.78 4.45 3.66
N ARG A 201 -18.54 3.35 3.63
CA ARG A 201 -18.28 2.22 2.71
C ARG A 201 -18.38 2.66 1.25
N ARG A 202 -19.34 3.51 0.90
CA ARG A 202 -19.46 4.08 -0.46
C ARG A 202 -18.25 4.95 -0.80
N LYS A 203 -17.83 5.85 0.10
CA LYS A 203 -16.63 6.68 -0.06
C LYS A 203 -15.37 5.83 -0.21
N GLN A 204 -15.22 4.76 0.58
CA GLN A 204 -14.11 3.83 0.49
C GLN A 204 -14.05 3.14 -0.89
N ARG A 205 -15.19 2.69 -1.43
CA ARG A 205 -15.24 2.10 -2.79
C ARG A 205 -14.82 3.10 -3.87
N LEU A 206 -15.26 4.36 -3.77
CA LEU A 206 -14.87 5.41 -4.70
C LEU A 206 -13.36 5.70 -4.64
N ASN A 207 -12.81 5.84 -3.44
CA ASN A 207 -11.38 6.05 -3.26
C ASN A 207 -10.56 4.86 -3.77
N GLN A 208 -11.02 3.63 -3.53
CA GLN A 208 -10.38 2.43 -4.09
C GLN A 208 -10.41 2.42 -5.62
N ALA A 209 -11.51 2.83 -6.24
CA ALA A 209 -11.60 2.95 -7.70
C ALA A 209 -10.65 4.04 -8.24
N GLN A 210 -10.55 5.18 -7.57
CA GLN A 210 -9.60 6.24 -7.92
C GLN A 210 -8.15 5.78 -7.82
N ILE A 211 -7.78 5.07 -6.73
CA ILE A 211 -6.43 4.51 -6.57
C ILE A 211 -6.10 3.53 -7.70
N ARG A 212 -7.03 2.65 -8.07
CA ARG A 212 -6.84 1.74 -9.21
C ARG A 212 -6.62 2.50 -10.51
N SER A 213 -7.42 3.54 -10.77
CA SER A 213 -7.23 4.39 -11.94
C SER A 213 -5.85 5.07 -11.96
N PHE A 214 -5.36 5.56 -10.81
CA PHE A 214 -4.01 6.12 -10.72
C PHE A 214 -2.91 5.10 -10.93
N ILE A 215 -3.09 3.86 -10.47
CA ILE A 215 -2.16 2.76 -10.73
C ILE A 215 -2.10 2.47 -12.24
N ASP A 216 -3.25 2.40 -12.91
CA ASP A 216 -3.32 2.16 -14.35
C ASP A 216 -2.66 3.30 -15.15
N GLN A 217 -2.95 4.55 -14.78
CA GLN A 217 -2.30 5.73 -15.38
C GLN A 217 -0.78 5.72 -15.18
N LYS A 218 -0.32 5.38 -13.97
CA LYS A 218 1.12 5.26 -13.68
C LYS A 218 1.77 4.17 -14.52
N ALA A 219 1.13 3.01 -14.65
CA ALA A 219 1.63 1.91 -15.48
C ALA A 219 1.75 2.35 -16.95
N GLN A 220 0.73 3.03 -17.49
CA GLN A 220 0.75 3.56 -18.84
C GLN A 220 1.89 4.57 -19.06
N LEU A 221 2.09 5.50 -18.14
CA LEU A 221 3.20 6.47 -18.20
C LEU A 221 4.56 5.78 -18.13
N GLN A 222 4.71 4.74 -17.32
CA GLN A 222 5.96 3.96 -17.25
C GLN A 222 6.26 3.25 -18.57
N THR A 223 5.24 2.67 -19.24
CA THR A 223 5.42 2.09 -20.58
C THR A 223 5.84 3.13 -21.60
N GLN A 224 5.20 4.31 -21.61
CA GLN A 224 5.57 5.41 -22.50
C GLN A 224 7.01 5.90 -22.24
N GLN A 225 7.41 5.99 -20.98
CA GLN A 225 8.77 6.37 -20.62
C GLN A 225 9.80 5.33 -21.09
N TYR A 226 9.49 4.04 -20.97
CA TYR A 226 10.33 2.97 -21.49
C TYR A 226 10.49 3.05 -23.02
N GLU A 227 9.40 3.27 -23.75
CA GLU A 227 9.43 3.44 -25.21
C GLU A 227 10.24 4.67 -25.63
N LEU A 228 10.05 5.80 -24.95
CA LEU A 228 10.83 7.03 -25.20
C LEU A 228 12.33 6.79 -24.98
N ASN A 229 12.69 6.09 -23.91
CA ASN A 229 14.09 5.75 -23.64
C ASN A 229 14.67 4.82 -24.71
N ARG A 230 13.89 3.83 -25.16
CA ARG A 230 14.30 2.93 -26.26
C ARG A 230 14.53 3.72 -27.55
N LEU A 231 13.62 4.61 -27.91
CA LEU A 231 13.74 5.45 -29.10
C LEU A 231 14.95 6.39 -29.01
N ARG A 232 15.20 7.01 -27.85
CA ARG A 232 16.40 7.83 -27.61
C ARG A 232 17.69 7.03 -27.81
N GLN A 233 17.73 5.79 -27.32
CA GLN A 233 18.88 4.91 -27.51
C GLN A 233 19.10 4.57 -29.00
N CYS A 234 18.03 4.20 -29.72
CA CYS A 234 18.11 3.95 -31.17
C CYS A 234 18.59 5.18 -31.95
N LEU A 235 18.08 6.36 -31.59
CA LEU A 235 18.46 7.61 -32.24
C LEU A 235 19.94 7.95 -31.96
N SER A 236 20.41 7.75 -30.73
CA SER A 236 21.84 7.91 -30.39
C SER A 236 22.75 6.97 -31.19
N ILE A 237 22.34 5.71 -31.39
CA ILE A 237 23.08 4.75 -32.23
C ILE A 237 23.11 5.23 -33.69
N ALA A 238 21.97 5.65 -34.23
CA ALA A 238 21.87 6.14 -35.62
C ALA A 238 22.71 7.41 -35.83
N GLU A 239 22.71 8.34 -34.87
CA GLU A 239 23.56 9.54 -34.90
C GLU A 239 25.05 9.19 -34.92
N LYS A 240 25.47 8.18 -34.13
CA LYS A 240 26.86 7.71 -34.13
C LYS A 240 27.23 7.10 -35.48
N GLN A 241 26.40 6.21 -36.01
CA GLN A 241 26.61 5.61 -37.33
C GLN A 241 26.70 6.67 -38.44
N ASN A 242 25.84 7.70 -38.40
CA ASN A 242 25.89 8.80 -39.36
C ASN A 242 27.18 9.61 -39.26
N LYS A 243 27.70 9.86 -38.05
CA LYS A 243 29.00 10.52 -37.85
C LYS A 243 30.14 9.66 -38.39
N ASP A 244 30.15 8.37 -38.07
CA ASP A 244 31.17 7.42 -38.53
C ASP A 244 31.21 7.35 -40.07
N ILE A 245 30.04 7.31 -40.74
CA ILE A 245 29.93 7.35 -42.21
C ILE A 245 30.45 8.68 -42.78
N ALA A 246 30.11 9.81 -42.15
CA ALA A 246 30.59 11.12 -42.59
C ALA A 246 32.11 11.27 -42.45
N GLU A 247 32.70 10.70 -41.40
CA GLU A 247 34.15 10.65 -41.19
C GLU A 247 34.85 9.74 -42.20
N GLN A 248 34.30 8.55 -42.47
CA GLN A 248 34.81 7.64 -43.51
C GLN A 248 34.78 8.29 -44.90
N THR A 249 33.74 9.06 -45.22
CA THR A 249 33.62 9.79 -46.49
C THR A 249 34.66 10.92 -46.60
N LYS A 250 34.96 11.61 -45.49
CA LYS A 250 36.03 12.63 -45.44
C LYS A 250 37.43 12.02 -45.59
N LEU A 251 37.67 10.86 -44.97
CA LEU A 251 38.94 10.13 -45.12
C LEU A 251 39.12 9.63 -46.56
N ALA A 252 38.09 9.05 -47.16
CA ALA A 252 38.11 8.61 -48.56
C ALA A 252 38.36 9.77 -49.54
N THR A 253 37.85 10.97 -49.27
CA THR A 253 38.09 12.16 -50.13
C THR A 253 39.47 12.79 -49.92
N THR A 254 40.14 12.53 -48.79
CA THR A 254 41.48 13.05 -48.50
C THR A 254 42.58 12.12 -49.04
N ASP A 255 42.38 10.81 -48.96
CA ASP A 255 43.31 9.79 -49.48
C ASP A 255 43.29 9.66 -51.02
N CYS A 256 42.22 10.13 -51.69
CA CYS A 256 42.12 10.14 -53.15
C CYS A 256 42.81 11.33 -53.84
N ASN A 257 43.57 12.16 -53.12
CA ASN A 257 44.34 13.26 -53.73
C ASN A 257 45.81 12.93 -54.03
N SER A 258 46.33 11.78 -53.59
CA SER A 258 47.76 11.45 -53.79
C SER A 258 48.04 10.27 -54.73
N ILE A 259 47.06 9.43 -55.05
CA ILE A 259 47.23 8.32 -56.01
C ILE A 259 45.85 8.08 -56.63
N LEU A 260 45.77 8.01 -57.97
CA LEU A 260 44.68 7.46 -58.82
C LEU A 260 44.22 8.42 -59.92
N ASP A 261 45.19 8.81 -60.75
CA ASP A 261 44.92 8.92 -62.19
C ASP A 261 44.82 7.47 -62.73
N VAL A 262 43.75 7.17 -63.49
CA VAL A 262 43.61 6.07 -64.48
C VAL A 262 42.72 4.82 -64.22
N THR A 263 42.26 4.42 -63.02
CA THR A 263 41.49 3.11 -62.94
C THR A 263 40.27 2.96 -62.01
N ILE A 264 39.70 4.03 -61.42
CA ILE A 264 38.51 3.91 -60.54
C ILE A 264 37.34 4.77 -61.03
N GLU A 265 36.97 4.68 -62.30
CA GLU A 265 35.64 5.18 -62.73
C GLU A 265 34.59 4.07 -62.79
N ASP A 266 34.99 2.79 -62.76
CA ASP A 266 34.08 1.68 -63.07
C ASP A 266 33.59 0.88 -61.84
N SER A 267 34.06 1.21 -60.63
CA SER A 267 33.70 0.47 -59.39
C SER A 267 32.72 1.19 -58.45
N GLN A 268 32.34 2.43 -58.76
CA GLN A 268 31.39 3.23 -57.96
C GLN A 268 30.05 3.47 -58.69
N LYS A 269 29.84 2.86 -59.86
CA LYS A 269 28.56 2.92 -60.55
C LYS A 269 27.60 1.91 -59.89
N PRO A 270 26.45 2.34 -59.34
CA PRO A 270 25.49 1.41 -58.75
C PRO A 270 25.07 0.39 -59.81
N LYS A 271 25.33 -0.90 -59.53
CA LYS A 271 25.10 -2.02 -60.46
C LYS A 271 23.63 -2.27 -60.78
N PHE A 272 22.74 -1.68 -59.98
CA PHE A 272 21.29 -1.80 -60.10
C PHE A 272 20.66 -0.42 -60.02
N THR A 273 19.63 -0.18 -60.83
CA THR A 273 18.80 1.02 -60.73
C THR A 273 17.96 0.98 -59.45
N SER A 274 17.50 2.14 -58.97
CA SER A 274 16.65 2.19 -57.77
C SER A 274 15.37 1.35 -57.90
N ASP A 275 14.89 1.11 -59.11
CA ASP A 275 13.68 0.34 -59.36
C ASP A 275 13.97 -1.17 -59.39
N GLU A 276 15.09 -1.58 -59.98
CA GLU A 276 15.60 -2.97 -59.86
C GLU A 276 15.84 -3.35 -58.39
N LEU A 277 16.36 -2.44 -57.58
CA LEU A 277 16.60 -2.72 -56.16
C LEU A 277 15.29 -2.92 -55.37
N LYS A 278 14.24 -2.17 -55.73
CA LYS A 278 12.90 -2.34 -55.14
C LYS A 278 12.28 -3.67 -55.57
N GLU A 279 12.45 -4.04 -56.83
CA GLU A 279 11.96 -5.30 -57.38
C GLU A 279 12.65 -6.49 -56.71
N ILE A 280 13.98 -6.46 -56.60
CA ILE A 280 14.77 -7.49 -55.88
C ILE A 280 14.37 -7.57 -54.40
N LEU A 281 14.10 -6.43 -53.75
CA LEU A 281 13.63 -6.43 -52.36
C LEU A 281 12.21 -6.98 -52.21
N ALA A 282 11.32 -6.71 -53.17
CA ALA A 282 9.97 -7.27 -53.19
C ALA A 282 10.01 -8.78 -53.40
N GLU A 283 10.78 -9.26 -54.40
CA GLU A 283 10.99 -10.68 -54.65
C GLU A 283 11.61 -11.38 -53.43
N ARG A 284 12.61 -10.76 -52.80
CA ARG A 284 13.23 -11.31 -51.58
C ARG A 284 12.21 -11.43 -50.45
N ASN A 285 11.34 -10.44 -50.26
CA ASN A 285 10.32 -10.48 -49.22
C ASN A 285 9.25 -11.55 -49.51
N GLU A 286 8.85 -11.71 -50.77
CA GLU A 286 7.92 -12.76 -51.20
C GLU A 286 8.49 -14.16 -50.99
N LEU A 287 9.75 -14.37 -51.38
CA LEU A 287 10.46 -15.63 -51.14
C LEU A 287 10.64 -15.91 -49.64
N THR A 288 10.89 -14.88 -48.83
CA THR A 288 10.99 -15.03 -47.37
C THR A 288 9.66 -15.47 -46.76
N ALA A 289 8.54 -14.87 -47.20
CA ALA A 289 7.20 -15.31 -46.79
C ALA A 289 6.93 -16.75 -47.20
N ARG A 290 7.30 -17.12 -48.44
CA ARG A 290 7.11 -18.48 -48.96
C ARG A 290 7.94 -19.52 -48.22
N ILE A 291 9.17 -19.19 -47.86
CA ILE A 291 10.03 -20.05 -47.03
C ILE A 291 9.38 -20.24 -45.65
N SER A 292 8.88 -19.18 -45.02
CA SER A 292 8.21 -19.28 -43.73
C SER A 292 6.96 -20.17 -43.77
N GLU A 293 6.16 -20.08 -44.83
CA GLU A 293 5.01 -20.98 -45.03
C GLU A 293 5.44 -22.45 -45.16
N LEU A 294 6.47 -22.73 -45.97
CA LEU A 294 6.98 -24.08 -46.16
C LEU A 294 7.61 -24.66 -44.89
N GLU A 295 8.31 -23.83 -44.11
CA GLU A 295 8.85 -24.22 -42.80
C GLU A 295 7.73 -24.58 -41.82
N ASN A 296 6.64 -23.81 -41.80
CA ASN A 296 5.45 -24.11 -40.99
C ASN A 296 4.78 -25.42 -41.42
N GLU A 297 4.64 -25.67 -42.72
CA GLU A 297 4.11 -26.95 -43.23
C GLU A 297 5.03 -28.12 -42.86
N LEU A 298 6.34 -27.99 -43.04
CA LEU A 298 7.31 -29.01 -42.64
C LEU A 298 7.28 -29.29 -41.14
N GLN A 299 7.13 -28.25 -40.31
CA GLN A 299 7.00 -28.40 -38.87
C GLN A 299 5.70 -29.13 -38.50
N LYS A 300 4.60 -28.82 -39.18
CA LYS A 300 3.33 -29.55 -39.04
C LYS A 300 3.47 -31.03 -39.41
N TYR A 301 4.14 -31.36 -40.51
CA TYR A 301 4.36 -32.76 -40.91
C TYR A 301 5.32 -33.50 -39.96
N LYS A 302 6.34 -32.84 -39.41
CA LYS A 302 7.21 -33.42 -38.36
C LYS A 302 6.44 -33.73 -37.08
N LEU A 303 5.50 -32.88 -36.68
CA LEU A 303 4.62 -33.10 -35.52
C LEU A 303 3.58 -34.21 -35.76
N MET A 304 3.20 -34.46 -37.01
CA MET A 304 2.24 -35.51 -37.38
C MET A 304 2.87 -36.91 -37.52
N ASN A 305 4.20 -36.99 -37.62
CA ASN A 305 4.97 -38.23 -37.76
C ASN A 305 5.75 -38.61 -36.48
N GLN A 306 5.41 -38.02 -35.34
CA GLN A 306 5.80 -38.45 -33.98
C GLN A 306 4.60 -39.07 -33.29
#